data_AF-A0A0L0ULL4-F1
#
_entry.id   AF-A0A0L0ULL4-F1
#
_cell.length_a   1.000
_cell.length_b   1.000
_cell.length_c   1.000
_cell.angle_alpha   90.00
_cell.angle_beta   90.00
_cell.angle_gamma   90.00
#
_symmetry.space_group_name_H-M   'P 1'
#
loop_
_entity.id
_entity.type
_entity.pdbx_description
1 polymer ?
#
loop_
_entity_poly.entity_id
_entity_poly.type
_entity_poly.pdbx_seq_one_letter_code
_entity_poly.pdbx_strand_id
1 'polypeptide(L)' 'MLVVDNARLGDVVAELSRYRTGYLGVDKNVADLRITGSFPLHDTTLALNALLPTLPVQIEQHTPWWVTVKTKAKNT' A
#
# COMPACT_ATOMS: atom_id res chain seq x y z
N MET A 1 5.02 -14.22 3.65
CA MET A 1 4.40 -13.64 2.44
C MET A 1 2.92 -13.49 2.73
N LEU A 2 2.32 -12.39 2.29
CA LEU A 2 0.88 -12.19 2.29
C LEU A 2 0.39 -12.42 0.87
N VAL A 3 -0.47 -13.42 0.67
CA VAL A 3 -1.07 -13.69 -0.63
C VAL A 3 -2.50 -13.21 -0.58
N VAL A 4 -2.89 -12.40 -1.55
CA VAL A 4 -4.22 -11.81 -1.62
C VAL A 4 -4.82 -12.06 -2.99
N ASP A 5 -6.12 -12.31 -3.01
CA ASP A 5 -6.89 -12.44 -4.23
C ASP A 5 -8.17 -11.60 -4.11
N ASN A 6 -8.36 -10.67 -5.05
CA ASN A 6 -9.49 -9.74 -5.09
C ASN A 6 -9.70 -8.98 -3.76
N ALA A 7 -8.62 -8.67 -3.04
CA ALA A 7 -8.66 -7.98 -1.75
C ALA A 7 -8.75 -6.46 -1.94
N ARG A 8 -9.37 -5.77 -0.98
CA ARG A 8 -9.34 -4.30 -0.96
C ARG A 8 -7.95 -3.83 -0.57
N LEU A 9 -7.44 -2.82 -1.26
CA LEU A 9 -6.14 -2.22 -0.96
C LEU A 9 -6.05 -1.78 0.51
N GLY A 10 -7.13 -1.24 1.06
CA GLY A 10 -7.16 -0.82 2.46
C GLY A 10 -6.92 -1.97 3.44
N ASP A 11 -7.48 -3.15 3.18
CA ASP A 11 -7.28 -4.33 4.02
C ASP A 11 -5.83 -4.83 3.92
N VAL A 12 -5.26 -4.82 2.71
CA VAL A 12 -3.87 -5.23 2.49
C VAL A 12 -2.91 -4.28 3.18
N VAL A 13 -3.11 -2.96 3.06
CA VAL A 13 -2.29 -1.95 3.73
C VAL A 13 -2.42 -2.05 5.25
N ALA A 14 -3.63 -2.29 5.76
CA ALA A 14 -3.87 -2.51 7.18
C ALA A 14 -3.13 -3.76 7.68
N GLU A 15 -3.16 -4.86 6.95
CA GLU A 15 -2.44 -6.07 7.34
C GLU A 15 -0.91 -5.87 7.27
N LEU A 16 -0.40 -5.21 6.22
CA LEU A 16 1.02 -4.86 6.09
C LEU A 16 1.50 -3.94 7.23
N SER A 17 0.64 -3.05 7.74
CA SER A 17 0.98 -2.15 8.85
C SER A 17 1.32 -2.89 10.14
N ARG A 18 0.81 -4.12 10.32
CA ARG A 18 1.08 -4.95 11.50
C ARG A 18 2.50 -5.50 11.56
N TYR A 19 3.17 -5.59 10.41
CA TYR A 19 4.53 -6.12 10.28
C TYR A 19 5.59 -5.01 10.15
N ARG A 20 5.16 -3.74 10.14
CA ARG A 20 6.04 -2.59 10.01
C ARG A 20 6.08 -1.79 11.31
N THR A 21 7.27 -1.36 11.71
CA THR A 21 7.41 -0.33 12.73
C THR A 21 7.10 1.05 12.15
N GLY A 22 6.05 1.70 12.64
CA GLY A 22 5.62 3.05 12.24
C GLY A 22 4.18 3.11 11.75
N TYR A 23 3.79 4.28 11.26
CA TYR A 23 2.48 4.53 10.66
C TYR A 23 2.49 4.19 9.16
N LEU A 24 1.55 3.33 8.77
CA LEU A 24 1.24 3.04 7.38
C LEU A 24 -0.27 3.27 7.17
N GLY A 25 -0.60 4.31 6.40
CA GLY A 25 -1.98 4.66 6.08
C GLY A 25 -2.33 4.45 4.61
N VAL A 26 -3.62 4.51 4.30
CA VAL A 26 -4.19 4.48 2.95
C VAL A 26 -5.20 5.61 2.79
N ASP A 27 -5.22 6.26 1.63
CA ASP A 27 -6.23 7.24 1.26
C ASP A 27 -7.55 6.55 0.95
N LYS A 28 -8.66 7.11 1.45
CA LYS A 28 -10.02 6.59 1.24
C LYS A 28 -10.38 6.47 -0.25
N ASN A 29 -9.83 7.32 -1.11
CA ASN A 29 -10.08 7.28 -2.56
C ASN A 29 -9.53 6.04 -3.25
N VAL A 30 -8.53 5.37 -2.66
CA VAL A 30 -7.89 4.18 -3.23
C VAL A 30 -8.05 2.94 -2.36
N ALA A 31 -8.57 3.08 -1.14
CA ALA A 31 -8.76 1.98 -0.19
C ALA A 31 -9.64 0.84 -0.75
N ASP A 32 -10.61 1.16 -1.60
CA ASP A 32 -11.52 0.17 -2.19
C ASP A 32 -11.01 -0.48 -3.49
N LEU A 33 -9.83 -0.09 -3.98
CA LEU A 33 -9.22 -0.72 -5.16
C LEU A 33 -8.97 -2.20 -4.90
N ARG A 34 -9.27 -3.03 -5.91
CA ARG A 34 -9.09 -4.47 -5.82
C ARG A 34 -7.73 -4.88 -6.34
N ILE A 35 -7.02 -5.66 -5.53
CA ILE A 35 -5.69 -6.17 -5.85
C ILE A 35 -5.61 -7.67 -5.64
N THR A 36 -4.84 -8.31 -6.53
CA THR A 36 -4.41 -9.70 -6.42
C THR A 36 -2.89 -9.70 -6.52
N GLY A 37 -2.22 -10.45 -5.65
CA GLY A 37 -0.76 -10.48 -5.63
C GLY A 37 -0.19 -11.14 -4.40
N SER A 38 1.14 -11.23 -4.38
CA SER A 38 1.89 -11.72 -3.25
C SER A 38 2.85 -10.64 -2.76
N PHE A 39 2.77 -10.34 -1.46
CA PHE A 39 3.48 -9.25 -0.83
C PHE A 39 4.44 -9.78 0.24
N PRO A 40 5.72 -9.38 0.23
CA PRO A 40 6.66 -9.74 1.29
C PRO A 40 6.29 -9.06 2.62
N LEU A 41 6.20 -9.85 3.69
CA LEU A 41 5.92 -9.33 5.05
C LEU A 41 7.18 -8.86 5.78
N HIS A 42 8.35 -9.37 5.38
CA HIS A 42 9.65 -9.01 5.98
C HIS A 42 10.15 -7.65 5.47
N ASP A 43 9.71 -7.23 4.29
CA ASP A 43 10.05 -5.95 3.68
C ASP A 43 8.78 -5.27 3.15
N THR A 44 8.15 -4.49 4.02
CA THR A 44 6.93 -3.74 3.67
C THR A 44 7.20 -2.68 2.61
N THR A 45 8.42 -2.16 2.49
CA THR A 45 8.77 -1.17 1.45
C THR A 45 8.72 -1.82 0.07
N LEU A 46 9.28 -3.02 -0.06
CA LEU A 46 9.19 -3.82 -1.27
C LEU A 46 7.73 -4.15 -1.61
N ALA A 47 6.93 -4.52 -0.60
CA ALA A 47 5.49 -4.77 -0.79
C ALA A 47 4.74 -3.54 -1.32
N LEU A 48 4.99 -2.35 -0.77
CA LEU A 48 4.34 -1.12 -1.23
C LEU A 48 4.77 -0.74 -2.65
N ASN A 49 6.05 -0.92 -2.99
CA ASN A 49 6.56 -0.64 -4.33
C ASN A 49 5.92 -1.55 -5.39
N ALA A 50 5.51 -2.76 -5.04
CA ALA A 50 4.79 -3.66 -5.95
C ALA A 50 3.38 -3.14 -6.34
N LEU A 51 2.82 -2.19 -5.59
CA LEU A 51 1.53 -1.56 -5.89
C LEU A 51 1.63 -0.47 -6.97
N LEU A 52 2.78 0.20 -7.08
CA LEU A 52 3.00 1.33 -7.98
C LEU A 52 2.79 1.04 -9.48
N PRO A 53 3.23 -0.11 -10.04
CA PRO A 53 3.06 -0.38 -11.47
C PRO A 53 1.65 -0.84 -11.85
N THR A 54 0.88 -1.40 -10.92
CA THR A 54 -0.41 -2.03 -11.19
C THR A 54 -1.61 -1.13 -10.87
N LEU A 55 -1.42 -0.13 -10.02
CA LEU A 55 -2.50 0.72 -9.54
C LEU A 55 -2.19 2.21 -9.77
N PRO A 56 -3.23 3.06 -9.90
CA PRO A 56 -3.09 4.52 -9.95
C PRO A 56 -2.81 5.10 -8.56
N VAL A 57 -1.80 4.58 -7.87
CA VAL A 57 -1.41 4.99 -6.51
C VAL A 57 0.00 5.58 -6.49
N GLN A 58 0.29 6.34 -5.46
CA GLN A 58 1.61 6.84 -5.12
C GLN A 58 1.88 6.61 -3.63
N ILE A 59 3.15 6.47 -3.29
CA ILE A 59 3.58 6.36 -1.89
C ILE A 59 4.05 7.74 -1.45
N GLU A 60 3.38 8.33 -0.47
CA GLU A 60 3.82 9.53 0.20
C GLU A 60 4.52 9.18 1.51
N GLN A 61 5.79 9.56 1.61
CA GLN A 61 6.60 9.36 2.79
C GLN A 61 6.88 10.72 3.42
N HIS A 62 6.24 11.02 4.55
CA HIS A 62 6.49 12.26 5.30
C HIS A 62 7.74 12.14 6.17
N THR A 63 7.95 10.97 6.77
CA THR A 63 9.12 10.63 7.60
C THR A 63 9.48 9.14 7.42
N PRO A 64 10.64 8.65 7.89
CA PRO A 64 10.99 7.22 7.80
C PRO A 64 9.95 6.27 8.42
N TRP A 65 9.24 6.74 9.45
CA TRP A 65 8.21 5.99 10.17
C TRP A 65 6.78 6.38 9.78
N TRP A 66 6.56 7.31 8.85
CA TRP A 66 5.24 7.73 8.40
C TRP A 66 5.12 7.63 6.88
N VAL A 67 4.35 6.64 6.44
CA VAL A 67 4.04 6.41 5.02
C VAL A 67 2.54 6.34 4.79
N THR A 68 2.08 6.92 3.70
CA THR A 68 0.68 6.88 3.28
C THR A 68 0.59 6.50 1.81
N VAL A 69 -0.26 5.53 1.48
CA VAL A 69 -0.61 5.18 0.11
C VAL A 69 -1.73 6.11 -0.34
N LYS A 70 -1.46 6.96 -1.34
CA LYS A 70 -2.43 7.92 -1.88
C LYS A 70 -2.74 7.66 -3.34
N THR A 71 -3.78 8.31 -3.84
CA THR A 71 -4.05 8.35 -5.29
C THR A 71 -2.91 9.07 -6.01
N LYS A 72 -2.50 8.54 -7.17
CA LYS A 72 -1.55 9.23 -8.04
C LYS A 72 -2.26 10.44 -8.62
N ALA A 73 -1.82 11.65 -8.26
CA ALA A 73 -2.38 12.87 -8.84
C ALA A 73 -2.13 12.84 -10.36
N LYS A 74 -3.20 13.01 -11.16
CA LYS A 74 -3.06 13.32 -12.58
C LYS A 74 -2.50 14.74 -12.66
N ASN A 75 -1.18 14.89 -12.84
CA ASN A 75 -0.60 16.18 -13.24
C ASN A 75 -1.29 16.57 -14.55
N THR A 76 -2.15 17.59 -14.48
CA THR A 76 -2.69 18.33 -15.62
C THR A 76 -1.78 19.52 -15.87
#